data_AF-A0AA51BJ17-F1
#
_entry.id   AF-A0AA51BJ17-F1
#
_cell.length_a   1.000
_cell.length_b   1.000
_cell.length_c   1.000
_cell.angle_alpha   90.00
_cell.angle_beta   90.00
_cell.angle_gamma   90.00
#
_symmetry.space_group_name_H-M   'P 1'
#
loop_
_entity.id
_entity.type
_entity.pdbx_description
1 polymer ?
#
loop_
_entity_poly.entity_id
_entity_poly.type
_entity_poly.pdbx_seq_one_letter_code
_entity_poly.pdbx_strand_id
1 'polypeptide(L)' 'FHDGVCLVLLMGLLERFFVPLYDFYLTPKDFDQKVHNVAFAFELMQDVGLAKPKA' A
#
# COMPACT_ATOMS: atom_id res chain seq x y z
N PHE A 1 -11.14 -2.91 1.71
CA PHE A 1 -9.79 -2.29 1.71
C PHE A 1 -9.53 -1.46 2.97
N HIS A 2 -9.97 -1.91 4.16
CA HIS A 2 -9.94 -1.05 5.36
C HIS A 2 -8.55 -0.98 6.03
N ASP A 3 -7.68 -1.95 5.76
CA ASP A 3 -6.40 -2.10 6.47
C ASP A 3 -5.16 -1.71 5.63
N GLY A 4 -5.35 -1.29 4.37
CA GLY A 4 -4.27 -0.90 3.44
C GLY A 4 -3.38 -2.05 2.95
N VAL A 5 -3.29 -3.16 3.70
CA VAL A 5 -2.45 -4.34 3.40
C VAL A 5 -2.73 -4.93 2.02
N CYS A 6 -4.00 -5.16 1.67
CA CYS A 6 -4.34 -5.72 0.36
C CYS A 6 -3.94 -4.80 -0.79
N LEU A 7 -3.90 -3.49 -0.56
CA LEU A 7 -3.51 -2.49 -1.57
C LEU A 7 -2.00 -2.56 -1.82
N VAL A 8 -1.20 -2.61 -0.75
CA VAL A 8 0.26 -2.78 -0.82
C VAL A 8 0.63 -4.10 -1.52
N LEU A 9 -0.02 -5.20 -1.14
CA LEU A 9 0.22 -6.50 -1.76
C LEU A 9 -0.19 -6.53 -3.24
N LEU A 10 -1.31 -5.89 -3.58
CA LEU A 10 -1.76 -5.79 -4.98
C LEU A 10 -0.74 -5.03 -5.83
N MET A 11 -0.16 -3.95 -5.31
CA MET A 11 0.88 -3.18 -5.99
C MET A 11 2.13 -4.00 -6.26
N GLY A 12 2.64 -4.72 -5.26
CA GLY A 12 3.79 -5.61 -5.47
C GLY A 12 3.51 -6.71 -6.50
N LEU A 13 2.32 -7.31 -6.47
CA LEU A 13 1.94 -8.35 -7.43
C LEU A 13 1.83 -7.82 -8.88
N LEU A 14 1.28 -6.63 -9.08
CA LEU A 14 1.14 -6.01 -10.40
C LEU A 14 2.50 -5.69 -11.03
N GLU A 15 3.40 -5.12 -10.23
CA GLU A 15 4.71 -4.63 -10.67
C GLU A 15 5.82 -5.68 -10.55
N ARG A 16 5.44 -6.92 -10.21
CA ARG A 16 6.35 -8.09 -10.10
C ARG A 16 7.47 -7.89 -9.07
N PHE A 17 7.25 -7.11 -8.02
CA PHE A 17 8.20 -6.95 -6.92
C PHE A 17 7.59 -7.35 -5.57
N PHE A 18 8.46 -7.77 -4.65
CA PHE A 18 8.03 -8.07 -3.28
C PHE A 18 8.18 -6.82 -2.42
N VAL A 19 7.07 -6.38 -1.81
CA VAL A 19 7.11 -5.37 -0.77
C VAL A 19 7.57 -6.04 0.53
N PRO A 20 8.62 -5.56 1.19
CA PRO A 20 9.05 -6.09 2.47
C PRO A 20 7.98 -5.93 3.54
N LEU A 21 7.73 -7.01 4.29
CA LEU A 21 6.68 -7.06 5.33
C LEU A 21 6.96 -6.15 6.54
N TYR A 22 8.14 -5.55 6.63
CA TYR A 22 8.50 -4.58 7.68
C TYR A 22 8.20 -3.13 7.28
N ASP A 23 7.98 -2.85 5.99
CA ASP A 23 7.67 -1.50 5.48
C ASP A 23 6.18 -1.14 5.65
N PHE A 24 5.34 -2.10 6.03
CA PHE A 24 3.92 -1.88 6.29
C PHE A 24 3.40 -2.80 7.40
N TYR A 25 2.28 -2.43 8.00
CA TYR A 25 1.67 -3.18 9.10
C TYR A 25 0.76 -4.29 8.57
N LEU A 26 1.19 -5.55 8.66
CA LEU A 26 0.37 -6.73 8.30
C LEU A 26 -0.94 -6.84 9.09
N THR A 27 -0.93 -6.41 10.36
CA THR A 27 -2.11 -6.43 11.24
C THR A 27 -2.28 -5.07 11.90
N PRO A 28 -2.79 -4.06 11.18
CA PRO A 28 -2.91 -2.72 11.73
C PRO A 28 -4.00 -2.71 12.82
N LYS A 29 -3.61 -2.36 14.04
CA LYS A 29 -4.50 -2.27 15.20
C LYS A 29 -5.05 -0.86 15.39
N ASP A 30 -4.25 0.13 15.00
CA ASP A 30 -4.56 1.55 15.16
C ASP A 30 -4.94 2.19 13.83
N PHE A 31 -5.76 3.25 13.89
CA PHE A 31 -6.16 4.00 12.70
C PHE A 31 -4.95 4.58 11.95
N ASP A 32 -3.95 5.06 12.68
CA ASP A 32 -2.71 5.59 12.12
C ASP A 32 -1.93 4.55 11.29
N GLN A 33 -1.86 3.30 11.76
CA GLN A 33 -1.23 2.19 11.04
C GLN A 33 -1.97 1.86 9.73
N LYS A 34 -3.31 1.98 9.72
CA LYS A 34 -4.11 1.79 8.50
C LYS A 34 -3.84 2.93 7.51
N VAL A 35 -3.81 4.17 7.99
CA VAL A 35 -3.50 5.35 7.16
C VAL A 35 -2.10 5.23 6.57
N HIS A 36 -1.12 4.80 7.35
CA HIS A 36 0.25 4.55 6.88
C HIS A 36 0.29 3.53 5.75
N ASN A 37 -0.36 2.36 5.92
CA ASN A 37 -0.41 1.33 4.87
C ASN A 37 -1.06 1.83 3.57
N VAL A 38 -2.12 2.62 3.70
CA VAL A 38 -2.82 3.19 2.53
C VAL A 38 -1.93 4.24 1.85
N ALA A 39 -1.32 5.16 2.61
CA ALA A 39 -0.40 6.16 2.08
C ALA A 39 0.79 5.52 1.35
N PHE A 40 1.39 4.49 1.95
CA PHE A 40 2.50 3.74 1.35
C PHE A 40 2.10 3.06 0.04
N ALA A 41 0.91 2.45 -0.04
CA ALA A 41 0.41 1.90 -1.29
C ALA A 41 0.23 2.98 -2.39
N PHE A 42 -0.20 4.19 -2.02
CA PHE A 42 -0.33 5.32 -2.94
C PHE A 42 1.01 5.90 -3.40
N GLU A 43 2.04 5.85 -2.56
CA GLU A 43 3.42 6.20 -2.96
C GLU A 43 3.95 5.20 -3.97
N LEU A 44 3.80 3.89 -3.69
CA LEU A 44 4.15 2.84 -4.64
C LEU A 44 3.43 3.03 -5.99
N MET A 45 2.13 3.36 -5.97
CA MET A 45 1.38 3.67 -7.20
C MET A 45 1.97 4.84 -7.98
N GLN A 46 2.40 5.90 -7.31
CA GLN A 46 3.01 7.05 -7.98
C GLN A 46 4.37 6.72 -8.57
N ASP A 47 5.19 5.94 -7.85
CA ASP A 47 6.53 5.55 -8.30
C ASP A 47 6.49 4.66 -9.54
N VAL A 48 5.48 3.78 -9.67
CA VAL A 48 5.28 3.00 -10.90
C VAL A 48 4.48 3.73 -11.98
N GLY A 49 4.24 5.03 -11.80
CA GLY A 49 3.60 5.89 -12.81
C GLY A 49 2.12 5.62 -13.02
N LEU A 50 1.46 4.90 -12.09
CA LEU A 50 0.01 4.80 -12.08
C LEU A 50 -0.56 6.18 -11.72
N ALA A 51 -1.27 6.77 -12.68
CA ALA A 51 -1.96 8.04 -12.46
C ALA A 51 -2.84 7.90 -11.22
N LYS A 52 -2.65 8.78 -10.23
CA LYS A 52 -3.49 8.84 -9.03
C LYS A 52 -4.95 8.74 -9.47
N PRO A 53 -5.74 7.79 -8.94
CA PRO A 53 -7.16 7.75 -9.24
C PRO A 53 -7.73 9.11 -8.81
N LYS A 54 -8.26 9.86 -9.78
CA LYS A 54 -8.98 11.11 -9.51
C LYS A 54 -10.18 10.76 -8.62
N ALA A 55 -10.11 11.22 -7.37
CA ALA A 55 -11.25 11.28 -6.46
C ALA A 55 -12.27 12.31 -6.96
#